data_AF-A0A1H6ISK7-F1
#
_entry.id   AF-A0A1H6ISK7-F1
#
_cell.length_a   1.000
_cell.length_b   1.000
_cell.length_c   1.000
_cell.angle_alpha   90.00
_cell.angle_beta   90.00
_cell.angle_gamma   90.00
#
_symmetry.space_group_name_H-M   'P 1'
#
loop_
_entity.id
_entity.type
_entity.pdbx_description
1 polymer ?
#
loop_
_entity_poly.entity_id
_entity_poly.type
_entity_poly.pdbx_seq_one_letter_code
_entity_poly.pdbx_strand_id
1 'polypeptide(L)' 'MTPKGPQGQKRPADVIGAAIMVARIATGEIDEPTEPDDGKDPAAKALGAKGGKARAEALTPEQRAEIARKAAATRWGNAE' A
#
# COMPACT_ATOMS: atom_id res chain seq x y z
N MET A 1 -1.00 8.88 -18.95
CA MET A 1 -1.25 8.17 -17.67
C MET A 1 -2.23 7.04 -17.93
N THR A 2 -1.93 5.81 -17.55
CA THR A 2 -2.85 4.67 -17.76
C THR A 2 -4.00 4.75 -16.76
N PRO A 3 -5.27 4.64 -17.17
CA PRO A 3 -6.39 4.60 -16.24
C PRO A 3 -6.25 3.43 -15.26
N LYS A 4 -6.67 3.67 -14.02
CA LYS A 4 -6.57 2.72 -12.92
C LYS A 4 -7.97 2.26 -12.52
N GLY A 5 -8.11 0.97 -12.27
CA GLY A 5 -9.30 0.44 -11.63
C GLY A 5 -9.31 0.69 -10.11
N PRO A 6 -10.34 0.20 -9.40
CA PRO A 6 -10.54 0.45 -7.96
C PRO A 6 -9.40 -0.02 -7.06
N GLN A 7 -8.61 -1.02 -7.48
CA GLN A 7 -7.47 -1.57 -6.74
C GLN A 7 -6.11 -1.18 -7.37
N GLY A 8 -6.08 -0.21 -8.29
CA GLY A 8 -4.84 0.22 -8.94
C GLY A 8 -4.39 -0.66 -10.13
N GLN A 9 -5.22 -1.63 -10.55
CA GLN A 9 -5.04 -2.39 -11.78
C GLN A 9 -4.98 -1.47 -12.99
N LYS A 10 -4.14 -1.79 -13.96
CA LYS A 10 -4.04 -1.03 -15.21
C LYS A 10 -5.25 -1.36 -16.08
N ARG A 11 -5.89 -0.33 -16.64
CA ARG A 11 -7.04 -0.47 -17.56
C ARG A 11 -6.69 0.05 -18.94
N PRO A 12 -7.30 -0.50 -20.01
CA PRO A 12 -7.28 0.12 -21.33
C PRO A 12 -7.80 1.55 -21.26
N ALA A 13 -7.20 2.44 -22.06
CA ALA A 13 -7.56 3.85 -22.07
C ALA A 13 -8.78 4.15 -22.96
N ASP A 14 -9.04 3.30 -23.94
CA ASP A 14 -10.14 3.44 -24.86
C ASP A 14 -11.43 2.78 -24.35
N VAL A 15 -12.58 3.31 -24.78
CA VAL A 15 -13.89 2.88 -24.29
C VAL A 15 -14.24 1.45 -24.69
N ILE A 16 -13.76 0.98 -25.85
CA ILE A 16 -14.04 -0.36 -26.37
C ILE A 16 -13.25 -1.39 -25.57
N GLY A 17 -11.95 -1.18 -25.42
CA GLY A 17 -11.05 -2.00 -24.62
C GLY A 17 -11.48 -2.05 -23.16
N ALA A 18 -11.94 -0.94 -22.60
CA ALA A 18 -12.49 -0.90 -21.25
C ALA A 18 -13.77 -1.76 -21.12
N ALA A 19 -14.70 -1.66 -22.07
CA ALA A 19 -15.93 -2.46 -22.07
C ALA A 19 -15.63 -3.97 -22.20
N ILE A 20 -14.71 -4.35 -23.08
CA ILE A 20 -14.27 -5.75 -23.24
C ILE A 20 -13.62 -6.25 -21.95
N MET A 21 -12.74 -5.45 -21.33
CA MET A 21 -12.09 -5.81 -20.06
C MET A 21 -13.14 -6.06 -18.96
N VAL A 22 -14.15 -5.20 -18.84
CA VAL A 22 -15.25 -5.36 -17.87
C VAL A 22 -16.04 -6.63 -18.14
N ALA A 23 -16.40 -6.89 -19.40
CA ALA A 23 -17.14 -8.09 -19.78
C ALA A 23 -16.38 -9.38 -19.40
N ARG A 24 -15.08 -9.44 -19.71
CA ARG A 24 -14.22 -10.59 -19.38
C ARG A 24 -14.09 -10.85 -17.88
N ILE A 25 -14.06 -9.80 -17.06
CA ILE A 25 -14.07 -9.94 -15.61
C ILE A 25 -15.42 -10.46 -15.13
N ALA A 26 -16.52 -9.89 -15.64
CA ALA A 26 -17.87 -10.28 -15.25
C ALA A 26 -18.20 -11.74 -15.61
N THR A 27 -17.62 -12.26 -16.70
CA THR A 27 -17.77 -13.66 -17.12
C THR A 27 -16.79 -14.62 -16.46
N GLY A 28 -15.79 -14.13 -15.71
CA GLY A 28 -14.73 -14.93 -15.12
C GLY A 28 -13.67 -15.42 -16.12
N GLU A 29 -13.58 -14.84 -17.31
CA GLU A 29 -12.48 -15.08 -18.26
C GLU A 29 -11.17 -14.47 -17.76
N ILE A 30 -11.25 -13.38 -16.98
CA ILE A 30 -10.12 -12.75 -16.31
C ILE A 30 -10.40 -12.67 -14.82
N ASP A 31 -9.54 -13.31 -14.03
CA ASP A 31 -9.51 -13.14 -12.58
C ASP A 31 -8.94 -11.77 -12.21
N GLU A 32 -9.68 -11.06 -11.37
CA GLU A 32 -9.25 -9.80 -10.79
C GLU A 32 -8.89 -10.03 -9.32
N PRO A 33 -7.60 -9.93 -8.94
CA PRO A 33 -7.21 -10.20 -7.56
C PRO A 33 -7.91 -9.20 -6.62
N THR A 34 -8.55 -9.74 -5.59
CA THR A 34 -9.29 -8.96 -4.59
C THR A 34 -8.38 -8.12 -3.71
N GLU A 35 -7.12 -8.54 -3.55
CA GLU A 35 -6.09 -7.77 -2.86
C GLU A 35 -5.20 -7.03 -3.88
N PRO A 36 -4.98 -5.71 -3.71
CA PRO A 36 -3.99 -5.00 -4.48
C PRO A 36 -2.62 -5.64 -4.29
N ASP A 37 -2.04 -6.19 -5.35
CA ASP A 37 -0.62 -6.55 -5.38
C ASP A 37 0.19 -5.26 -5.35
N ASP A 38 0.73 -4.92 -4.18
CA ASP A 38 1.59 -3.76 -3.98
C ASP A 38 3.03 -4.03 -4.46
N GLY A 39 3.26 -5.17 -5.14
CA GLY A 39 4.54 -5.60 -5.69
C GLY A 39 5.54 -6.04 -4.61
N LYS A 40 5.06 -6.26 -3.38
CA LYS A 40 5.90 -6.63 -2.24
C LYS A 40 5.80 -8.11 -1.96
N ASP A 41 6.92 -8.68 -1.57
CA ASP A 41 6.97 -10.05 -1.07
C ASP A 41 6.00 -10.21 0.14
N PRO A 42 5.02 -11.13 0.06
CA PRO A 42 4.04 -11.34 1.13
C PRO A 42 4.67 -11.73 2.47
N ALA A 43 5.75 -12.52 2.47
CA ALA A 43 6.45 -12.91 3.68
C ALA A 43 7.19 -11.71 4.29
N ALA A 44 7.80 -10.86 3.47
CA ALA A 44 8.41 -9.62 3.95
C ALA A 44 7.38 -8.67 4.58
N LYS A 45 6.18 -8.55 3.99
CA LYS A 45 5.07 -7.76 4.54
C LYS A 45 4.63 -8.28 5.91
N ALA A 46 4.44 -9.60 6.02
CA ALA A 46 4.07 -10.25 7.28
C ALA A 46 5.14 -10.05 8.37
N LEU A 47 6.42 -10.22 8.02
CA LEU A 47 7.55 -10.03 8.93
C LEU A 47 7.68 -8.57 9.38
N GLY A 48 7.54 -7.62 8.46
CA GLY A 48 7.58 -6.19 8.77
C GLY A 48 6.49 -5.76 9.74
N ALA A 49 5.25 -6.22 9.54
CA ALA A 49 4.14 -5.97 10.45
C ALA A 49 4.40 -6.56 11.84
N LYS A 50 4.90 -7.81 11.91
CA LYS A 50 5.27 -8.47 13.17
C LYS A 50 6.37 -7.71 13.91
N GLY A 51 7.43 -7.30 13.20
CA GLY A 51 8.54 -6.54 13.78
C GLY A 51 8.12 -5.18 14.31
N GLY A 52 7.30 -4.45 13.55
CA GLY A 52 6.76 -3.16 13.97
C GLY A 52 5.91 -3.26 15.24
N LYS A 53 5.03 -4.26 15.31
CA LYS A 53 4.21 -4.54 16.50
C LYS A 53 5.08 -4.88 17.72
N ALA A 54 6.04 -5.79 17.58
CA ALA A 54 6.93 -6.17 18.67
C ALA A 54 7.72 -4.97 19.21
N ARG A 55 8.21 -4.09 18.32
CA ARG A 55 8.88 -2.85 18.73
C ARG A 55 7.94 -1.91 19.49
N ALA A 56 6.70 -1.75 19.03
CA ALA A 56 5.73 -0.88 19.68
C ALA A 56 5.37 -1.35 21.09
N GLU A 57 5.25 -2.67 21.29
CA GLU A 57 4.99 -3.29 22.60
C GLU A 57 6.18 -3.18 23.55
N ALA A 58 7.42 -3.22 23.04
CA ALA A 58 8.63 -3.12 23.84
C ALA A 58 8.94 -1.70 24.36
N LEU A 59 8.32 -0.66 23.80
CA LEU A 59 8.63 0.74 24.14
C LEU A 59 7.70 1.30 25.21
N THR A 60 8.27 1.98 26.20
CA THR A 60 7.49 2.74 27.19
C THR A 60 6.86 3.99 26.56
N PRO A 61 5.83 4.60 27.18
CA PRO A 61 5.29 5.89 26.74
C PRO A 61 6.35 6.99 26.60
N GLU A 62 7.32 7.06 27.52
CA GLU A 62 8.38 8.07 27.54
C GLU A 62 9.34 7.88 26.37
N GLN A 63 9.75 6.64 26.10
CA GLN A 63 10.60 6.30 24.96
C GLN A 63 9.91 6.61 23.63
N ARG A 64 8.60 6.32 23.52
CA ARG A 64 7.79 6.70 22.34
C ARG A 64 7.74 8.21 22.15
N ALA A 65 7.55 8.97 23.23
CA ALA A 65 7.54 10.43 23.19
C ALA A 65 8.91 11.01 22.77
N GLU A 66 10.02 10.44 23.25
CA GLU A 66 11.36 10.87 22.85
C GLU A 66 11.64 10.62 21.37
N ILE A 67 11.30 9.42 20.86
CA ILE A 67 11.43 9.08 19.43
C ILE A 67 10.60 10.04 18.58
N ALA A 68 9.36 10.34 18.99
CA ALA A 68 8.49 11.28 18.28
C ALA A 68 9.08 12.70 18.22
N ARG A 69 9.64 13.21 19.33
CA ARG A 69 10.31 14.52 19.35
C ARG A 69 11.51 14.56 18.40
N LYS A 70 12.36 13.52 18.41
CA LYS A 70 13.49 13.42 17.49
C LYS A 70 13.05 13.39 16.03
N ALA A 71 12.04 12.57 15.70
CA ALA A 71 11.49 12.47 14.35
C ALA A 71 10.90 13.81 13.86
N ALA A 72 10.19 14.53 14.73
CA ALA A 72 9.65 15.84 14.42
C ALA A 72 10.76 16.86 14.16
N ALA A 73 11.79 16.90 15.01
CA ALA A 73 12.95 17.77 14.81
C ALA A 73 13.66 17.49 13.47
N THR A 74 13.83 16.22 13.07
CA THR A 74 14.42 15.90 11.76
C THR A 74 13.50 16.28 10.59
N ARG A 75 12.20 16.01 10.70
CA ARG A 75 11.25 16.26 9.61
C ARG A 75 11.03 17.76 9.37
N TRP A 76 11.02 18.55 10.43
CA TRP A 76 10.63 19.97 10.38
C TRP A 76 11.79 20.93 10.66
N GLY A 77 12.93 20.44 11.15
CA GLY A 77 14.08 21.27 11.50
C GLY A 77 14.90 21.78 10.32
N ASN A 78 14.65 21.26 9.10
CA ASN A 78 15.26 21.75 7.86
C ASN A 78 14.29 22.61 7.03
N ALA A 79 13.25 23.18 7.65
CA ALA A 79 12.40 24.18 7.01
C ALA A 79 13.11 25.53 7.02
N GLU A 80 14.06 25.69 6.09
CA GLU A 80 14.57 26.98 5.62
C GLU A 80 14.33 27.10 4.11
#